data_AF-A0A382HW19-F1
#
_entry.id   AF-A0A382HW19-F1
#
_cell.length_a   1.000
_cell.length_b   1.000
_cell.length_c   1.000
_cell.angle_alpha   90.00
_cell.angle_beta   90.00
_cell.angle_gamma   90.00
#
_symmetry.space_group_name_H-M   'P 1'
#
loop_
_entity.id
_entity.type
_entity.pdbx_description
1 polymer ?
#
loop_
_entity_poly.entity_id
_entity_poly.type
_entity_poly.pdbx_seq_one_letter_code
_entity_poly.pdbx_strand_id
1 'polypeptide(L)' 'MNEYIPSTSKWVADQVELYEGSGGIEGTTLRGLPVIIVTNTGWKTGAIRKTPLMKVTD' A
#
# COMPACT_ATOMS: atom_id res chain seq x y z
N MET A 1 -13.65 -15.28 2.03
CA MET A 1 -13.04 -14.01 2.46
C MET A 1 -11.79 -13.83 1.62
N ASN A 2 -11.64 -12.72 0.88
CA ASN A 2 -10.46 -12.51 0.06
C ASN A 2 -9.26 -12.23 0.97
N GLU A 3 -8.30 -13.14 1.01
CA GLU A 3 -7.09 -12.97 1.81
C GLU A 3 -6.24 -11.82 1.26
N TYR A 4 -5.70 -11.02 2.17
CA TYR A 4 -4.69 -10.03 1.83
C TYR A 4 -3.37 -10.77 1.58
N ILE A 5 -2.83 -10.61 0.37
CA ILE A 5 -1.51 -11.16 0.03
C ILE A 5 -0.55 -9.98 -0.12
N PRO A 6 0.40 -9.80 0.81
CA PRO A 6 1.35 -8.69 0.75
C PRO A 6 2.20 -8.76 -0.52
N SER A 7 2.87 -7.64 -0.81
CA SER A 7 3.84 -7.58 -1.90
C SER A 7 5.03 -8.48 -1.59
N THR A 8 5.62 -9.09 -2.61
CA THR A 8 6.86 -9.87 -2.47
C THR A 8 8.07 -8.97 -2.17
N SER A 9 7.97 -7.68 -2.50
CA SER A 9 9.00 -6.70 -2.17
C SER A 9 8.87 -6.27 -0.71
N LYS A 10 9.87 -6.62 0.11
CA LYS A 10 9.87 -6.33 1.55
C LYS A 10 9.63 -4.86 1.87
N TRP A 11 10.31 -3.94 1.20
CA TRP A 11 10.13 -2.50 1.44
C TRP A 11 8.70 -2.00 1.18
N VAL A 12 7.99 -2.61 0.22
CA VAL A 12 6.58 -2.28 -0.08
C VAL A 12 5.67 -2.79 1.02
N ALA A 13 5.89 -4.03 1.48
CA ALA A 13 5.12 -4.60 2.58
C ALA A 13 5.33 -3.80 3.87
N ASP A 14 6.58 -3.51 4.22
CA ASP A 14 6.94 -2.73 5.41
C ASP A 14 6.32 -1.31 5.35
N GLN A 15 6.31 -0.66 4.18
CA GLN A 15 5.68 0.65 4.03
C GLN A 15 4.15 0.60 4.20
N VAL A 16 3.50 -0.43 3.65
CA VAL A 16 2.05 -0.63 3.80
C VAL A 16 1.68 -0.88 5.26
N GLU A 17 2.43 -1.74 5.94
CA GLU A 17 2.24 -2.04 7.35
C GLU A 17 2.43 -0.81 8.24
N LEU A 18 3.48 0.00 7.99
CA LEU A 18 3.74 1.24 8.72
C LEU A 18 2.63 2.28 8.51
N TYR A 19 2.20 2.47 7.26
CA TYR A 19 1.14 3.42 6.94
C TYR A 19 -0.19 3.01 7.57
N GLU A 20 -0.58 1.74 7.45
CA GLU A 20 -1.85 1.27 8.03
C GLU A 20 -1.80 1.19 9.56
N GLY A 21 -0.68 0.73 10.12
CA GLY A 21 -0.45 0.65 11.57
C GLY A 21 -0.43 2.01 12.25
N SER A 22 0.05 3.06 11.55
CA SER A 22 0.02 4.43 12.04
C SER A 22 -1.28 5.19 11.72
N GLY A 23 -2.24 4.56 11.03
CA GLY A 23 -3.47 5.22 10.59
C GLY A 23 -3.24 6.32 9.54
N GLY A 24 -2.15 6.24 8.78
CA GLY A 24 -1.80 7.18 7.72
C GLY A 24 -1.01 8.41 8.20
N ILE A 25 -0.29 8.30 9.31
CA ILE A 25 0.56 9.37 9.85
C ILE A 25 2.04 9.14 9.47
N GLU A 26 2.48 7.88 9.49
CA GLU A 26 3.85 7.47 9.17
C GLU A 26 3.90 6.76 7.81
N GLY A 27 5.05 6.76 7.14
CA GLY A 27 5.20 6.11 5.81
C GLY A 27 4.45 6.81 4.66
N THR A 28 3.96 8.03 4.91
CA THR A 28 3.15 8.85 3.99
C THR A 28 3.96 9.49 2.87
N THR A 29 5.29 9.36 2.90
CA THR A 29 6.17 9.92 1.88
C THR A 29 7.11 8.88 1.31
N LEU A 30 7.32 8.90 0.00
CA LEU A 30 8.36 8.16 -0.69
C LEU A 30 9.21 9.15 -1.48
N ARG A 31 10.51 9.22 -1.19
CA ARG A 31 11.44 10.19 -1.80
C ARG A 31 10.98 11.66 -1.66
N GLY A 32 10.38 12.01 -0.52
CA GLY A 32 9.90 13.36 -0.22
C GLY A 32 8.56 13.74 -0.87
N LEU A 33 7.94 12.82 -1.60
CA LEU A 33 6.65 13.04 -2.25
C LEU A 33 5.54 12.24 -1.53
N PRO A 34 4.31 12.78 -1.46
CA PRO A 34 3.21 12.14 -0.75
C PRO A 34 2.77 10.83 -1.43
N VAL A 35 2.35 9.86 -0.63
CA VAL A 35 1.94 8.52 -1.05
C VAL A 35 0.56 8.18 -0.50
N ILE A 36 -0.21 7.43 -1.27
CA ILE A 36 -1.47 6.79 -0.87
C ILE A 36 -1.39 5.28 -1.06
N ILE A 37 -2.13 4.53 -0.25
CA ILE A 37 -2.27 3.08 -0.42
C ILE A 37 -3.53 2.80 -1.22
N VAL A 38 -3.35 2.21 -2.39
CA VAL A 38 -4.46 1.75 -3.22
C VAL A 38 -4.68 0.27 -2.97
N THR A 39 -5.90 -0.07 -2.58
CA THR A 39 -6.36 -1.45 -2.41
C THR A 39 -6.99 -1.94 -3.70
N ASN A 40 -6.45 -3.01 -4.27
CA ASN A 40 -6.90 -3.62 -5.52
C ASN A 40 -7.31 -5.08 -5.29
N THR A 41 -8.25 -5.57 -6.08
CA THR A 41 -8.58 -7.00 -6.15
C THR A 41 -7.79 -7.64 -7.29
N GLY A 42 -6.99 -8.65 -6.97
CA GLY A 42 -6.16 -9.35 -7.95
C GLY A 42 -7.02 -10.10 -8.96
N TRP A 43 -6.95 -9.72 -10.25
CA TRP A 43 -7.75 -10.33 -11.31
C TRP A 43 -7.63 -11.86 -11.39
N LYS A 44 -6.40 -12.40 -11.26
CA LYS A 44 -6.14 -13.84 -11.36
C LYS A 44 -6.47 -14.62 -10.10
N THR A 45 -6.25 -14.02 -8.93
CA THR A 45 -6.27 -14.74 -7.64
C THR A 45 -7.44 -14.35 -6.75
N GLY A 46 -8.22 -13.31 -7.09
CA GLY A 46 -9.25 -12.72 -6.24
C GLY A 46 -8.72 -12.06 -4.95
N ALA A 47 -7.44 -12.22 -4.63
CA ALA A 47 -6.83 -11.73 -3.40
C ALA A 47 -6.81 -10.20 -3.32
N ILE A 48 -6.87 -9.68 -2.09
CA ILE A 48 -6.67 -8.24 -1.84
C ILE A 48 -5.17 -7.94 -1.92
N ARG A 49 -4.83 -6.90 -2.71
CA ARG A 49 -3.47 -6.38 -2.87
C ARG A 49 -3.45 -4.91 -2.48
N LYS A 50 -2.40 -4.49 -1.78
CA LYS A 50 -2.21 -3.10 -1.36
C LYS A 50 -0.92 -2.59 -1.96
N THR A 51 -1.01 -1.47 -2.67
CA THR A 51 0.13 -0.90 -3.39
C THR A 51 0.26 0.58 -3.04
N PRO A 52 1.42 1.03 -2.53
CA PRO A 52 1.71 2.44 -2.35
C PRO A 52 1.96 3.11 -3.71
N LEU A 53 1.24 4.20 -3.99
CA LEU A 53 1.40 5.01 -5.19
C LEU A 53 1.55 6.48 -4.82
N MET A 54 2.21 7.24 -5.71
CA MET A 54 2.37 8.68 -5.53
C MET A 54 1.01 9.37 -5.57
N LYS A 55 0.75 10.20 -4.55
CA LYS A 55 -0.45 11.03 -4.48
C LYS A 55 -0.31 12.17 -5.48
N VAL A 56 -1.26 12.29 -6.38
CA VAL A 56 -1.44 13.44 -7.26
C VAL A 56 -2.74 14.11 -6.86
N THR A 57 -2.70 15.42 -6.65
CA THR A 57 -3.86 16.26 -6.36
C THR A 57 -4.04 17.23 -7.51
N ASP A 58 -5.28 17.34 -8.01
CA ASP A 58 -5.71 18.38 -8.94
C ASP A 58 -5.95 19.71 -8.18
#